data_AF-A0A6G1F2P2-F1
#
_entry.id   AF-A0A6G1F2P2-F1
#
_cell.length_a   1.000
_cell.length_b   1.000
_cell.length_c   1.000
_cell.angle_alpha   90.00
_cell.angle_beta   90.00
_cell.angle_gamma   90.00
#
_symmetry.space_group_name_H-M   'P 1'
#
loop_
_entity.id
_entity.type
_entity.pdbx_description
1 polymer ?
#
loop_
_entity_poly.entity_id
_entity_poly.type
_entity_poly.pdbx_seq_one_letter_code
_entity_poly.pdbx_strand_id
1 'polypeptide(L)'
;MPSARVVPGVQAGGGSGGGPGRFKRALLRNLILGLRKGGVASSEMGFHERKRDIKRAADAALAATRGGAPCWSRSLAAELAQHRSVAPGPASSGESCKAPPPPPSSSRKMFCKKIVRSLRRWPRPVNNTTAANKAYGGAGAGVVLARAMVRKRTSVLKEIVPGGKALDMCTLLGETLDYAVSLKAQVDVMQLLVRTLQEQKLKKSVAKKQQ
;
A
#
# COMPACT_ATOMS: atom_id res chain seq x y z
N MET A 1 -30.87 -46.44 3.04
CA MET A 1 -29.69 -45.77 3.63
C MET A 1 -28.74 -45.34 2.53
N PRO A 2 -28.70 -44.05 2.14
CA PRO A 2 -27.50 -43.46 1.56
C PRO A 2 -26.93 -42.37 2.49
N SER A 3 -25.64 -42.50 2.71
CA SER A 3 -24.81 -41.66 3.56
C SER A 3 -24.20 -40.50 2.76
N ALA A 4 -24.22 -39.33 3.40
CA ALA A 4 -23.28 -38.20 3.29
C ALA A 4 -22.88 -37.61 1.92
N ARG A 5 -23.24 -36.33 1.74
CA ARG A 5 -22.25 -35.29 1.38
C ARG A 5 -22.72 -33.93 1.90
N VAL A 6 -22.25 -33.58 3.10
CA VAL A 6 -22.32 -32.20 3.60
C VAL A 6 -21.15 -31.44 2.96
N VAL A 7 -21.50 -30.41 2.19
CA VAL A 7 -20.54 -29.48 1.58
C VAL A 7 -20.00 -28.55 2.68
N PRO A 8 -18.68 -28.34 2.80
CA PRO A 8 -18.15 -27.36 3.73
C PRO A 8 -18.42 -25.95 3.19
N GLY A 9 -19.20 -25.20 3.95
CA GLY A 9 -19.45 -23.78 3.71
C GLY A 9 -18.14 -23.00 3.70
N VAL A 10 -17.87 -22.34 2.57
CA VAL A 10 -16.84 -21.32 2.42
C VAL A 10 -17.12 -20.20 3.41
N GLN A 11 -16.34 -20.17 4.48
CA GLN A 11 -16.40 -19.14 5.50
C GLN A 11 -15.75 -17.87 4.92
N ALA A 12 -16.58 -17.04 4.29
CA ALA A 12 -16.21 -15.70 3.89
C ALA A 12 -15.77 -14.93 5.13
N GLY A 13 -14.47 -14.57 5.19
CA GLY A 13 -13.86 -13.82 6.28
C GLY A 13 -14.57 -12.49 6.49
N GLY A 14 -15.44 -12.46 7.51
CA GLY A 14 -16.24 -11.32 7.89
C GLY A 14 -15.38 -10.11 8.24
N GLY A 15 -15.80 -8.95 7.73
CA GLY A 15 -15.21 -7.65 7.97
C GLY A 15 -15.02 -7.40 9.46
N SER A 16 -13.76 -7.33 9.89
CA SER A 16 -13.40 -6.94 11.25
C SER A 16 -13.54 -5.43 11.38
N GLY A 17 -14.79 -4.95 11.45
CA GLY A 17 -15.15 -3.63 11.98
C GLY A 17 -14.96 -3.61 13.49
N GLY A 18 -13.76 -3.94 13.97
CA GLY A 18 -13.43 -3.89 15.39
C GLY A 18 -13.16 -2.45 15.78
N GLY A 19 -13.95 -1.91 16.73
CA GLY A 19 -13.76 -0.55 17.25
C GLY A 19 -12.30 -0.23 17.63
N PRO A 20 -11.94 1.05 17.82
CA PRO A 20 -10.55 1.53 17.84
C PRO A 20 -9.62 0.77 18.81
N GLY A 21 -10.15 0.25 19.93
CA GLY A 21 -9.39 -0.60 20.85
C GLY A 21 -9.07 -2.01 20.32
N ARG A 22 -9.94 -2.63 19.51
CA ARG A 22 -9.68 -3.93 18.87
C ARG A 22 -8.61 -3.81 17.81
N PHE A 23 -8.67 -2.76 16.99
CA PHE A 23 -7.64 -2.47 15.98
C PHE A 23 -6.26 -2.30 16.61
N LYS A 24 -6.12 -1.44 17.62
CA LYS A 24 -4.84 -1.23 18.33
C LYS A 24 -4.31 -2.50 18.98
N ARG A 25 -5.17 -3.36 19.54
CA ARG A 25 -4.77 -4.66 20.10
C ARG A 25 -4.25 -5.61 19.04
N ALA A 26 -4.91 -5.70 17.89
CA ALA A 26 -4.45 -6.52 16.77
C ALA A 26 -3.11 -6.00 16.23
N LEU A 27 -2.99 -4.68 16.09
CA LEU A 27 -1.75 -4.02 15.67
C LEU A 27 -0.59 -4.32 16.63
N LEU A 28 -0.81 -4.20 17.94
CA LEU A 28 0.18 -4.54 18.96
C LEU A 28 0.62 -6.01 18.88
N ARG A 29 -0.33 -6.94 18.74
CA ARG A 29 -0.02 -8.37 18.61
C ARG A 29 0.85 -8.65 17.38
N ASN A 30 0.46 -8.10 16.23
CA ASN A 30 1.20 -8.25 14.99
C ASN A 30 2.59 -7.59 15.07
N LEU A 31 2.71 -6.44 15.75
CA LEU A 31 3.97 -5.75 15.95
C LEU A 31 4.94 -6.57 16.81
N ILE A 32 4.50 -7.09 17.95
CA ILE A 32 5.34 -7.94 18.81
C ILE A 32 5.80 -9.18 18.04
N LEU A 33 4.93 -9.80 17.25
CA LEU A 33 5.28 -10.93 16.40
C LEU A 33 6.34 -10.55 15.35
N GLY A 34 6.16 -9.41 14.69
CA GLY A 34 7.11 -8.89 13.70
C GLY A 34 8.49 -8.58 14.29
N LEU A 35 8.53 -7.94 15.47
CA LEU A 35 9.77 -7.61 16.17
C LEU A 35 10.54 -8.87 16.62
N ARG A 36 9.83 -9.90 17.06
CA ARG A 36 10.44 -11.21 17.40
C ARG A 36 11.03 -11.89 16.17
N LYS A 37 10.29 -11.91 15.06
CA LYS A 37 10.74 -12.52 13.80
C LYS A 37 11.93 -11.78 13.18
N GLY A 38 11.96 -10.46 13.31
CA GLY A 38 13.08 -9.62 12.85
C GLY A 38 14.32 -9.67 13.74
N GLY A 39 14.32 -10.43 14.84
CA GLY A 39 15.50 -10.54 15.70
C GLY A 39 15.93 -9.20 16.31
N VAL A 40 15.03 -8.24 16.48
CA VAL A 40 15.36 -6.86 16.91
C VAL A 40 16.05 -6.80 18.28
N ALA A 41 15.85 -7.83 19.11
CA ALA A 41 16.49 -8.01 20.41
C ALA A 41 17.88 -8.67 20.34
N SER A 42 18.31 -9.14 19.16
CA SER A 42 19.65 -9.70 18.96
C SER A 42 20.71 -8.62 19.10
N SER A 43 21.83 -8.98 19.73
CA SER A 43 22.99 -8.12 19.90
C SER A 43 23.78 -7.94 18.60
N GLU A 44 23.54 -8.78 17.59
CA GLU A 44 24.33 -8.82 16.36
C GLU A 44 24.00 -7.68 15.39
N MET A 45 22.85 -7.04 15.53
CA MET A 45 22.40 -6.01 14.60
C MET A 45 22.95 -4.62 14.93
N GLY A 46 23.43 -3.94 13.89
CA GLY A 46 23.79 -2.52 13.97
C GLY A 46 22.56 -1.63 14.22
N PHE A 47 22.79 -0.40 14.70
CA PHE A 47 21.71 0.55 14.99
C PHE A 47 20.79 0.83 13.80
N HIS A 48 21.36 1.03 12.60
CA HIS A 48 20.60 1.27 11.38
C HIS A 48 19.77 0.07 10.95
N GLU A 49 20.30 -1.14 11.14
CA GLU A 49 19.59 -2.39 10.85
C GLU A 49 18.40 -2.56 11.78
N ARG A 50 18.63 -2.41 13.09
CA ARG A 50 17.58 -2.44 14.09
C ARG A 50 16.47 -1.42 13.80
N LYS A 51 16.83 -0.19 13.45
CA LYS A 51 15.86 0.86 13.07
C LYS A 51 15.04 0.46 11.85
N ARG A 52 15.68 -0.10 10.81
CA ARG A 52 15.00 -0.57 9.59
C ARG A 52 14.04 -1.71 9.92
N ASP A 53 14.43 -2.67 10.74
CA ASP A 53 13.58 -3.82 11.06
C ASP A 53 12.43 -3.47 12.00
N ILE A 54 12.63 -2.53 12.92
CA ILE A 54 11.52 -1.94 13.69
C ILE A 54 10.51 -1.29 12.74
N LYS A 55 10.98 -0.49 11.77
CA LYS A 55 10.10 0.15 10.78
C LYS A 55 9.34 -0.91 9.96
N ARG A 56 10.05 -1.89 9.39
CA ARG A 56 9.44 -2.97 8.61
C ARG A 56 8.44 -3.79 9.42
N ALA A 57 8.74 -4.10 10.69
CA ALA A 57 7.83 -4.80 11.58
C ALA A 57 6.56 -3.98 11.83
N ALA A 58 6.68 -2.66 11.96
CA ALA A 58 5.54 -1.77 12.12
C ALA A 58 4.69 -1.69 10.85
N ASP A 59 5.31 -1.52 9.68
CA ASP A 59 4.62 -1.48 8.39
C ASP A 59 3.93 -2.83 8.09
N ALA A 60 4.59 -3.95 8.40
CA ALA A 60 4.03 -5.30 8.28
C ALA A 60 2.84 -5.50 9.22
N ALA A 61 2.94 -5.04 10.46
CA ALA A 61 1.87 -5.13 11.43
C ALA A 61 0.67 -4.27 11.02
N LEU A 62 0.91 -3.07 10.48
CA LEU A 62 -0.13 -2.18 9.98
C LEU A 62 -0.90 -2.83 8.81
N ALA A 63 -0.17 -3.36 7.83
CA ALA A 63 -0.73 -4.05 6.69
C ALA A 63 -1.53 -5.30 7.11
N ALA A 64 -0.98 -6.14 7.98
CA ALA A 64 -1.63 -7.36 8.46
C ALA A 64 -2.90 -7.08 9.27
N THR A 65 -2.90 -5.99 10.06
CA THR A 65 -4.04 -5.63 10.92
C THR A 65 -5.23 -5.14 10.10
N ARG A 66 -4.96 -4.37 9.05
CA ARG A 66 -6.00 -3.87 8.15
C ARG A 66 -6.46 -4.93 7.15
N GLY A 67 -5.59 -5.89 6.85
CA GLY A 67 -5.84 -6.98 5.92
C GLY A 67 -5.79 -6.53 4.46
N GLY A 68 -6.35 -7.35 3.56
CA GLY A 68 -6.30 -7.10 2.12
C GLY A 68 -7.31 -6.08 1.58
N ALA A 69 -8.05 -5.36 2.43
CA ALA A 69 -9.13 -4.47 1.99
C ALA A 69 -8.63 -3.16 1.34
N PRO A 70 -7.89 -2.28 2.04
CA PRO A 70 -7.37 -1.08 1.40
C PRO A 70 -6.20 -1.36 0.45
N CYS A 71 -6.08 -0.54 -0.59
CA CYS A 71 -4.96 -0.55 -1.52
C CYS A 71 -3.63 -0.26 -0.81
N TRP A 72 -3.63 0.65 0.17
CA TRP A 72 -2.40 1.02 0.89
C TRP A 72 -1.81 -0.16 1.68
N SER A 73 -2.64 -1.01 2.29
CA SER A 73 -2.15 -2.16 3.07
C SER A 73 -1.54 -3.23 2.16
N ARG A 74 -2.15 -3.48 0.99
CA ARG A 74 -1.60 -4.39 -0.03
C ARG A 74 -0.28 -3.86 -0.59
N SER A 75 -0.18 -2.56 -0.83
CA SER A 75 1.06 -1.93 -1.28
C SER A 75 2.20 -2.12 -0.28
N LEU A 76 1.93 -1.91 1.02
CA LEU A 76 2.92 -2.15 2.08
C LEU A 76 3.34 -3.62 2.16
N ALA A 77 2.38 -4.54 2.08
CA ALA A 77 2.66 -5.98 2.08
C ALA A 77 3.53 -6.40 0.87
N ALA A 78 3.28 -5.83 -0.31
CA ALA A 78 4.07 -6.07 -1.51
C ALA A 78 5.51 -5.52 -1.39
N GLU A 79 5.69 -4.32 -0.85
CA GLU A 79 7.01 -3.71 -0.61
C GLU A 79 7.87 -4.58 0.31
N LEU A 80 7.26 -5.13 1.37
CA LEU A 80 7.93 -6.03 2.31
C LEU A 80 8.30 -7.38 1.68
N ALA A 81 7.48 -7.89 0.76
CA ALA A 81 7.78 -9.12 0.03
C ALA A 81 8.99 -8.95 -0.90
N GLN A 82 9.08 -7.81 -1.59
CA GLN A 82 10.21 -7.49 -2.49
C GLN A 82 11.54 -7.39 -1.73
N HIS A 83 11.53 -6.91 -0.49
CA HIS A 83 12.76 -6.81 0.29
C HIS A 83 13.24 -8.17 0.84
N ARG A 84 12.36 -9.18 0.94
CA ARG A 84 12.73 -10.51 1.42
C ARG A 84 13.42 -11.37 0.34
N SER A 85 13.19 -11.07 -0.94
CA SER A 85 13.78 -11.80 -2.07
C SER A 85 15.21 -11.37 -2.44
N VAL A 86 15.77 -10.35 -1.78
CA VAL A 86 17.14 -9.84 -2.06
C VAL A 86 18.21 -10.42 -1.12
N ALA A 87 17.85 -11.35 -0.24
CA ALA A 87 18.85 -12.11 0.53
C ALA A 87 19.53 -13.15 -0.39
N PRO A 88 20.88 -13.15 -0.54
CA PRO A 88 21.56 -14.19 -1.29
C PRO A 88 21.59 -15.47 -0.43
N GLY A 89 20.67 -16.39 -0.73
CA GLY A 89 20.72 -17.79 -0.29
C GLY A 89 20.76 -18.70 -1.52
N PRO A 90 21.43 -19.86 -1.46
CA PRO A 90 21.72 -20.64 -2.65
C PRO A 90 20.43 -21.17 -3.28
N ALA A 91 20.40 -21.10 -4.61
CA ALA A 91 19.34 -21.62 -5.44
C ALA A 91 19.01 -23.07 -5.08
N SER A 92 17.75 -23.34 -4.77
CA SER A 92 17.15 -24.65 -5.05
C SER A 92 15.67 -24.50 -5.37
N SER A 93 15.32 -25.13 -6.51
CA SER A 93 13.98 -25.56 -6.95
C SER A 93 12.89 -24.51 -7.07
N GLY A 94 12.55 -24.16 -8.32
CA GLY A 94 11.42 -23.33 -8.65
C GLY A 94 10.08 -24.04 -8.48
N GLU A 95 9.13 -23.32 -7.89
CA GLU A 95 7.70 -23.56 -8.07
C GLU A 95 7.06 -22.24 -8.53
N SER A 96 6.84 -22.16 -9.84
CA SER A 96 6.07 -21.10 -10.47
C SER A 96 4.59 -21.36 -10.24
N CYS A 97 3.90 -20.41 -9.62
CA CYS A 97 2.44 -20.42 -9.52
C CYS A 97 1.83 -20.27 -10.93
N LYS A 98 1.30 -21.38 -11.45
CA LYS A 98 0.48 -21.45 -12.69
C LYS A 98 -0.65 -20.41 -12.66
N ALA A 99 -0.63 -19.46 -13.59
CA ALA A 99 -1.82 -18.77 -14.06
C ALA A 99 -2.56 -19.66 -15.10
N PRO A 100 -3.90 -19.63 -15.18
CA PRO A 100 -4.65 -20.41 -16.17
C PRO A 100 -4.46 -19.86 -17.59
N PRO A 101 -4.52 -20.72 -18.63
CA PRO A 101 -4.23 -20.33 -20.02
C PRO A 101 -5.37 -19.49 -20.64
N PRO A 102 -5.06 -18.52 -21.52
CA PRO A 102 -6.04 -17.87 -22.37
C PRO A 102 -6.51 -18.79 -23.52
N PRO A 103 -7.76 -18.69 -24.00
CA PRO A 103 -8.24 -19.47 -25.14
C PRO A 103 -7.61 -19.02 -26.47
N PRO A 104 -7.50 -19.93 -27.47
CA PRO A 104 -6.77 -19.67 -28.71
C PRO A 104 -7.63 -19.06 -29.82
N SER A 105 -6.92 -18.48 -30.81
CA SER A 105 -7.31 -18.30 -32.21
C SER A 105 -8.28 -17.15 -32.56
N SER A 106 -7.76 -16.15 -33.28
CA SER A 106 -7.97 -16.11 -34.74
C SER A 106 -7.08 -15.06 -35.39
N SER A 107 -6.21 -15.55 -36.26
CA SER A 107 -5.35 -14.79 -37.15
C SER A 107 -6.16 -13.91 -38.10
N ARG A 108 -5.85 -12.62 -38.14
CA ARG A 108 -5.95 -11.85 -39.40
C ARG A 108 -4.84 -10.82 -39.48
N LYS A 109 -3.73 -11.27 -40.08
CA LYS A 109 -2.75 -10.38 -40.72
C LYS A 109 -3.45 -9.73 -41.91
N MET A 110 -3.43 -8.39 -41.98
CA MET A 110 -3.59 -7.65 -43.22
C MET A 110 -2.43 -6.67 -43.29
N PHE A 111 -1.38 -7.07 -43.99
CA PHE A 111 -0.42 -6.13 -44.56
C PHE A 111 -1.10 -5.49 -45.78
N CYS A 112 -1.23 -4.16 -45.78
CA CYS A 112 -1.55 -3.43 -47.00
C CYS A 112 -0.42 -2.45 -47.32
N LYS A 113 0.10 -2.65 -48.53
CA LYS A 113 1.27 -2.04 -49.13
C LYS A 113 0.96 -0.59 -49.52
N LYS A 114 1.94 0.28 -49.25
CA LYS A 114 2.37 1.45 -50.02
C LYS A 114 1.53 1.79 -51.27
N ILE A 115 0.75 2.87 -51.21
CA ILE A 115 0.42 3.71 -52.38
C ILE A 115 0.61 5.17 -51.99
N VAL A 116 1.34 5.87 -52.87
CA VAL A 116 1.81 7.25 -52.76
C VAL A 116 0.78 8.20 -53.36
N ARG A 117 0.69 9.40 -52.76
CA ARG A 117 0.08 10.68 -53.23
C ARG A 117 -1.46 10.78 -53.28
N SER A 118 -1.98 11.54 -52.31
CA SER A 118 -2.97 12.60 -52.59
C SER A 118 -2.85 13.67 -51.50
N LEU A 119 -2.42 14.86 -51.90
CA LEU A 119 -2.43 16.07 -51.11
C LEU A 119 -3.85 16.39 -50.64
N ARG A 120 -4.18 16.07 -49.40
CA ARG A 120 -5.14 16.86 -48.62
C ARG A 120 -4.53 17.16 -47.26
N ARG A 121 -4.23 18.44 -47.09
CA ARG A 121 -3.72 19.12 -45.90
C ARG A 121 -4.36 18.55 -44.64
N TRP A 122 -3.58 17.82 -43.84
CA TRP A 122 -3.84 17.79 -42.41
C TRP A 122 -3.30 19.10 -41.85
N PRO A 123 -4.13 19.97 -41.26
CA PRO A 123 -3.62 21.11 -40.52
C PRO A 123 -2.75 20.57 -39.38
N ARG A 124 -1.49 21.00 -39.35
CA ARG A 124 -0.67 20.94 -38.14
C ARG A 124 -1.49 21.60 -37.00
N PRO A 125 -1.52 21.06 -35.77
CA PRO A 125 -2.02 21.83 -34.65
C PRO A 125 -1.00 22.95 -34.41
N VAL A 126 -1.23 24.07 -35.09
CA VAL A 126 -0.58 25.34 -34.78
C VAL A 126 -1.10 25.77 -33.42
N ASN A 127 -0.21 26.32 -32.62
CA ASN A 127 -0.36 26.59 -31.20
C ASN A 127 -1.32 27.77 -30.93
N ASN A 128 -2.53 27.72 -31.47
CA ASN A 128 -3.54 28.77 -31.34
C ASN A 128 -4.74 28.26 -30.55
N THR A 129 -4.55 28.03 -29.25
CA THR A 129 -5.67 27.95 -28.30
C THR A 129 -5.77 29.25 -27.51
N THR A 130 -6.04 30.35 -28.19
CA THR A 130 -6.41 31.64 -27.55
C THR A 130 -7.62 32.31 -28.22
N ALA A 131 -8.44 31.59 -28.99
CA ALA A 131 -9.54 32.23 -29.74
C ALA A 131 -10.86 31.43 -29.82
N ALA A 132 -11.20 30.60 -28.81
CA ALA A 132 -12.52 29.94 -28.76
C ALA A 132 -13.17 29.88 -27.36
N ASN A 133 -12.72 30.71 -26.41
CA ASN A 133 -13.40 30.91 -25.13
C ASN A 133 -13.66 32.40 -24.91
N LYS A 134 -14.49 32.99 -25.78
CA LYS A 134 -15.00 34.35 -25.61
C LYS A 134 -16.53 34.32 -25.67
N ALA A 135 -17.13 33.66 -24.68
CA ALA A 135 -18.59 33.70 -24.48
C ALA A 135 -19.04 33.46 -23.03
N TYR A 136 -18.15 33.05 -22.11
CA TYR A 136 -18.45 33.03 -20.67
C TYR A 136 -17.34 33.74 -19.92
N GLY A 137 -17.72 34.73 -19.11
CA GLY A 137 -16.86 35.75 -18.50
C GLY A 137 -15.70 35.23 -17.66
N GLY A 138 -14.87 36.16 -17.17
CA GLY A 138 -13.58 35.96 -16.48
C GLY A 138 -13.52 35.01 -15.27
N ALA A 139 -14.57 34.25 -14.97
CA ALA A 139 -14.59 33.15 -14.00
C ALA A 139 -13.73 31.93 -14.40
N GLY A 140 -13.43 31.76 -15.70
CA GLY A 140 -12.69 30.59 -16.20
C GLY A 140 -11.21 30.52 -15.76
N ALA A 141 -10.53 31.67 -15.62
CA ALA A 141 -9.13 31.71 -15.21
C ALA A 141 -8.95 31.21 -13.75
N GLY A 142 -9.85 31.60 -12.85
CA GLY A 142 -9.87 31.13 -11.47
C GLY A 142 -10.11 29.62 -11.36
N VAL A 143 -11.05 29.08 -12.16
CA VAL A 143 -11.34 27.64 -12.19
C VAL A 143 -10.15 26.83 -12.73
N VAL A 144 -9.46 27.34 -13.76
CA VAL A 144 -8.25 26.68 -14.31
C VAL A 144 -7.13 26.65 -13.27
N LEU A 145 -6.89 27.77 -12.57
CA LEU A 145 -5.90 27.83 -11.49
C LEU A 145 -6.26 26.89 -10.34
N ALA A 146 -7.53 26.86 -9.91
CA ALA A 146 -8.01 25.96 -8.87
C ALA A 146 -7.80 24.49 -9.27
N ARG A 147 -8.12 24.10 -10.50
CA ARG A 147 -7.86 22.76 -11.03
C ARG A 147 -6.37 22.43 -11.04
N ALA A 148 -5.51 23.36 -11.42
CA ALA A 148 -4.06 23.17 -11.39
C ALA A 148 -3.53 22.95 -9.97
N MET A 149 -4.03 23.72 -8.98
CA MET A 149 -3.69 23.53 -7.57
C MET A 149 -4.16 22.17 -7.03
N VAL A 150 -5.40 21.76 -7.36
CA VAL A 150 -5.94 20.45 -6.98
C VAL A 150 -5.10 19.32 -7.57
N ARG A 151 -4.72 19.41 -8.86
CA ARG A 151 -3.85 18.41 -9.50
C ARG A 151 -2.49 18.30 -8.81
N LYS A 152 -1.86 19.43 -8.46
CA LYS A 152 -0.59 19.43 -7.71
C LYS A 152 -0.73 18.76 -6.34
N ARG A 153 -1.74 19.16 -5.55
CA ARG A 153 -1.98 18.57 -4.21
C ARG A 153 -2.31 17.08 -4.30
N THR A 154 -3.09 16.69 -5.30
CA THR A 154 -3.39 15.28 -5.58
C THR A 154 -2.13 14.50 -5.91
N SER A 155 -1.25 15.05 -6.75
CA SER A 155 0.00 14.39 -7.11
C SER A 155 0.86 14.12 -5.89
N VAL A 156 0.99 15.10 -4.98
CA VAL A 156 1.69 14.91 -3.71
C VAL A 156 1.01 13.84 -2.87
N LEU A 157 -0.33 13.86 -2.79
CA LEU A 157 -1.08 12.88 -2.01
C LEU A 157 -0.89 11.44 -2.53
N LYS A 158 -0.82 11.26 -3.85
CA LYS A 158 -0.55 9.98 -4.49
C LYS A 158 0.84 9.41 -4.20
N GLU A 159 1.82 10.27 -3.91
CA GLU A 159 3.18 9.86 -3.55
C GLU A 159 3.30 9.49 -2.06
N ILE A 160 2.53 10.12 -1.16
CA ILE A 160 2.61 9.83 0.28
C ILE A 160 1.78 8.64 0.72
N VAL A 161 0.66 8.36 0.03
CA VAL A 161 -0.20 7.21 0.34
C VAL A 161 0.36 5.98 -0.39
N PRO A 162 0.70 4.89 0.32
CA PRO A 162 1.15 3.66 -0.32
C PRO A 162 0.13 3.19 -1.36
N GLY A 163 0.58 2.87 -2.58
CA GLY A 163 -0.30 2.48 -3.69
C GLY A 163 -1.13 3.62 -4.30
N GLY A 164 -0.95 4.87 -3.87
CA GLY A 164 -1.79 6.02 -4.27
C GLY A 164 -1.73 6.39 -5.75
N LYS A 165 -0.62 6.09 -6.44
CA LYS A 165 -0.40 6.47 -7.85
C LYS A 165 -1.49 5.96 -8.79
N ALA A 166 -1.96 4.73 -8.56
CA ALA A 166 -2.96 4.06 -9.39
C ALA A 166 -4.42 4.42 -9.03
N LEU A 167 -4.65 5.23 -8.00
CA LEU A 167 -6.00 5.52 -7.50
C LEU A 167 -6.67 6.71 -8.21
N ASP A 168 -8.00 6.65 -8.34
CA ASP A 168 -8.83 7.81 -8.67
C ASP A 168 -8.97 8.75 -7.46
N MET A 169 -9.54 9.94 -7.68
CA MET A 169 -9.66 10.97 -6.65
C MET A 169 -10.48 10.55 -5.43
N CYS A 170 -11.63 9.89 -5.63
CA CYS A 170 -12.53 9.54 -4.53
C CYS A 170 -11.94 8.41 -3.70
N THR A 171 -11.42 7.38 -4.37
CA THR A 171 -10.73 6.27 -3.70
C THR A 171 -9.47 6.74 -2.98
N LEU A 172 -8.69 7.66 -3.58
CA LEU A 172 -7.49 8.22 -2.93
C LEU A 172 -7.83 8.92 -1.62
N LEU A 173 -8.90 9.71 -1.56
CA LEU A 173 -9.31 10.40 -0.33
C LEU A 173 -9.76 9.40 0.75
N GLY A 174 -10.53 8.37 0.38
CA GLY A 174 -10.96 7.31 1.29
C GLY A 174 -9.78 6.52 1.86
N GLU A 175 -8.84 6.11 1.00
CA GLU A 175 -7.61 5.42 1.40
C GLU A 175 -6.71 6.31 2.26
N THR A 176 -6.63 7.61 1.96
CA THR A 176 -5.86 8.59 2.76
C THR A 176 -6.42 8.68 4.18
N LEU A 177 -7.74 8.81 4.31
CA LEU A 177 -8.40 8.90 5.61
C LEU A 177 -8.14 7.64 6.44
N ASP A 178 -8.32 6.48 5.82
CA ASP A 178 -8.08 5.18 6.45
C ASP A 178 -6.62 5.00 6.87
N TYR A 179 -5.69 5.41 6.02
CA TYR A 179 -4.26 5.37 6.30
C TYR A 179 -3.89 6.33 7.44
N ALA A 180 -4.43 7.54 7.49
CA ALA A 180 -4.19 8.49 8.57
C ALA A 180 -4.67 7.95 9.94
N VAL A 181 -5.85 7.33 9.98
CA VAL A 181 -6.37 6.66 11.19
C VAL A 181 -5.44 5.51 11.61
N SER A 182 -4.98 4.72 10.64
CA SER A 182 -4.08 3.59 10.88
C SER A 182 -2.71 4.06 11.40
N LEU A 183 -2.13 5.11 10.82
CA LEU A 183 -0.88 5.72 11.28
C LEU A 183 -0.99 6.23 12.72
N LYS A 184 -2.10 6.89 13.07
CA LYS A 184 -2.34 7.34 14.45
C LYS A 184 -2.33 6.16 15.43
N ALA A 185 -3.02 5.08 15.09
CA ALA A 185 -3.02 3.87 15.90
C ALA A 185 -1.62 3.22 16.02
N GLN A 186 -0.82 3.23 14.95
CA GLN A 186 0.57 2.78 14.99
C GLN A 186 1.42 3.59 15.96
N VAL A 187 1.35 4.92 15.89
CA VAL A 187 2.06 5.81 16.79
C VAL A 187 1.65 5.56 18.24
N ASP A 188 0.35 5.46 18.51
CA ASP A 188 -0.18 5.19 19.85
C ASP A 188 0.36 3.87 20.43
N VAL A 189 0.38 2.80 19.62
CA VAL A 189 0.90 1.49 20.02
C VAL A 189 2.40 1.54 20.30
N MET A 190 3.18 2.22 19.44
CA MET A 190 4.62 2.35 19.63
C MET A 190 4.97 3.17 20.87
N GLN A 191 4.24 4.26 21.14
CA GLN A 191 4.42 5.05 22.36
C GLN A 191 4.09 4.25 23.62
N LEU A 192 3.03 3.44 23.59
CA LEU A 192 2.68 2.54 24.71
C LEU A 192 3.81 1.54 24.99
N LEU A 193 4.41 0.96 23.94
CA LEU A 193 5.56 0.07 24.10
C LEU A 193 6.76 0.78 24.75
N VAL A 194 7.07 2.00 24.32
CA VAL A 194 8.18 2.77 24.91
C VAL A 194 7.94 3.02 26.40
N ARG A 195 6.74 3.49 26.78
CA ARG A 195 6.38 3.77 28.18
C ARG A 195 6.49 2.51 29.05
N THR A 196 5.89 1.41 28.58
CA THR A 196 5.91 0.15 29.32
C THR A 196 7.34 -0.40 29.47
N LEU A 197 8.18 -0.32 28.44
CA LEU A 197 9.59 -0.74 28.53
C LEU A 197 10.42 0.14 29.49
N GLN A 198 10.16 1.45 29.53
CA GLN A 198 10.82 2.36 30.46
C GLN A 198 10.45 2.05 31.92
N GLU A 199 9.16 1.83 32.20
CA GLU A 199 8.69 1.43 33.53
C GLU A 199 9.32 0.10 33.98
N GLN A 200 9.46 -0.86 33.07
CA GLN A 200 10.12 -2.14 33.37
C GLN A 200 11.60 -1.97 33.67
N LYS A 201 12.30 -1.08 32.95
CA LYS A 201 13.71 -0.75 33.23
C LYS A 201 13.88 -0.15 34.62
N LEU A 202 13.00 0.78 35.01
CA LEU A 202 13.04 1.41 36.33
C LEU A 202 12.80 0.37 37.45
N LYS A 203 11.77 -0.48 37.32
CA LYS A 203 11.46 -1.54 38.30
C LYS A 203 12.64 -2.49 38.51
N LYS A 204 13.30 -2.92 37.43
CA LYS A 204 14.51 -3.78 37.51
C LYS A 204 15.68 -3.09 38.22
N SER A 205 15.86 -1.79 38.01
CA SER A 205 16.94 -1.02 38.64
C SER A 205 16.72 -0.84 40.16
N VAL A 206 15.46 -0.75 40.60
CA VAL A 206 15.11 -0.66 42.02
C VAL A 206 15.29 -2.03 42.69
N ALA A 207 14.84 -3.12 42.07
CA ALA A 207 15.01 -4.47 42.60
C ALA A 207 16.50 -4.84 42.82
N LYS A 208 17.39 -4.42 41.92
CA LYS A 208 18.84 -4.67 42.03
C LYS A 208 19.52 -3.86 43.16
N LYS A 209 18.90 -2.80 43.69
CA LYS A 209 19.43 -2.03 44.83
C LYS A 209 19.03 -2.59 46.20
N GLN A 210 18.07 -3.51 46.25
CA GLN A 210 17.57 -4.11 47.49
C GLN A 210 18.21 -5.47 47.79
N GLN A 211 19.24 -5.84 47.03
CA GLN A 211 19.99 -7.09 47.14
C GLN A 211 21.48 -6.76 47.13
#